data_AF-A0A1Y4IIW2-F1
#
_entry.id   AF-A0A1Y4IIW2-F1
#
_cell.length_a   1.000
_cell.length_b   1.000
_cell.length_c   1.000
_cell.angle_alpha   90.00
_cell.angle_beta   90.00
_cell.angle_gamma   90.00
#
_symmetry.space_group_name_H-M   'P 1'
#
loop_
_entity.id
_entity.type
_entity.pdbx_description
1 polymer ?
#
loop_
_entity_poly.entity_id
_entity_poly.type
_entity_poly.pdbx_seq_one_letter_code
_entity_poly.pdbx_strand_id
1 'polypeptide(L)'
;MTNEQKGEIRAAYRDAANPKKQITILAQLYATSKEEICKVLGIEAPEQKPKKTLRSYEQAVKDDVVKAVLLEGATYQEAAERFGVPYGNVNAWVNKARKKQAEFGVAAPPP
;
A
#
# COMPACT_ATOMS: atom_id res chain seq x y z
N MET A 1 10.10 31.20 8.73
CA MET A 1 9.32 31.69 7.58
C MET A 1 9.11 33.19 7.69
N THR A 2 9.51 33.93 6.66
CA THR A 2 9.29 35.38 6.56
C THR A 2 7.82 35.68 6.20
N ASN A 3 7.37 36.93 6.39
CA ASN A 3 5.99 37.32 6.07
C ASN A 3 5.69 37.25 4.57
N GLU A 4 6.69 37.46 3.73
CA GLU A 4 6.59 37.36 2.27
C GLU A 4 6.33 35.91 1.84
N GLN A 5 7.13 34.97 2.34
CA GLN A 5 6.95 33.53 2.12
C GLN A 5 5.57 33.04 2.58
N LYS A 6 5.07 33.56 3.70
CA LYS A 6 3.71 33.26 4.19
C LYS A 6 2.63 33.71 3.21
N GLY A 7 2.84 34.84 2.53
CA GLY A 7 1.93 35.34 1.49
C GLY A 7 1.92 34.44 0.26
N GLU A 8 3.10 34.08 -0.24
CA GLU A 8 3.29 33.17 -1.38
C GLU A 8 2.65 31.80 -1.14
N ILE A 9 2.86 31.23 0.05
CA ILE A 9 2.30 29.95 0.45
C ILE A 9 0.77 29.97 0.42
N ARG A 10 0.13 31.06 0.86
CA ARG A 10 -1.34 31.18 0.82
C ARG A 10 -1.86 31.34 -0.61
N ALA A 11 -1.17 32.11 -1.44
CA ALA A 11 -1.54 32.26 -2.85
C ALA A 11 -1.41 30.92 -3.59
N ALA A 12 -0.23 30.30 -3.52
CA ALA A 12 0.05 29.01 -4.14
C ALA A 12 -0.85 27.88 -3.62
N TYR A 13 -1.32 27.95 -2.37
CA TYR A 13 -2.30 27.01 -1.84
C TYR A 13 -3.70 27.23 -2.42
N ARG A 14 -4.13 28.49 -2.58
CA ARG A 14 -5.45 28.83 -3.14
C ARG A 14 -5.59 28.43 -4.61
N ASP A 15 -4.52 28.56 -5.39
CA ASP A 15 -4.50 28.20 -6.82
C ASP A 15 -4.32 26.69 -7.07
N ALA A 16 -4.02 25.91 -6.03
CA ALA A 16 -3.73 24.50 -6.21
C ALA A 16 -4.99 23.64 -6.39
N ALA A 17 -5.03 22.87 -7.48
CA ALA A 17 -6.09 21.89 -7.73
C ALA A 17 -6.18 20.76 -6.68
N ASN A 18 -5.09 20.50 -5.93
CA ASN A 18 -5.03 19.44 -4.92
C ASN A 18 -4.42 19.95 -3.60
N PRO A 19 -5.23 20.46 -2.65
CA PRO A 19 -4.73 21.15 -1.45
C PRO A 19 -3.80 20.27 -0.58
N LYS A 20 -4.10 18.98 -0.43
CA LYS A 20 -3.25 18.05 0.36
C LYS A 20 -1.88 17.81 -0.27
N LYS A 21 -1.81 17.69 -1.59
CA LYS A 21 -0.53 17.54 -2.31
C LYS A 21 0.25 18.84 -2.22
N GLN A 22 -0.43 19.98 -2.36
CA GLN A 22 0.18 21.29 -2.30
C GLN A 22 0.86 21.56 -0.96
N ILE A 23 0.24 21.20 0.17
CA ILE A 23 0.90 21.30 1.49
C ILE A 23 2.22 20.52 1.52
N THR A 24 2.27 19.34 0.88
CA THR A 24 3.51 18.54 0.81
C THR A 24 4.56 19.19 -0.08
N ILE A 25 4.16 19.76 -1.21
CA ILE A 25 5.05 20.48 -2.14
C ILE A 25 5.61 21.74 -1.47
N LEU A 26 4.77 22.53 -0.82
CA LEU A 26 5.18 23.73 -0.09
C LEU A 26 6.12 23.40 1.09
N ALA A 27 5.84 22.32 1.83
CA ALA A 27 6.74 21.84 2.87
C ALA A 27 8.13 21.52 2.33
N GLN A 28 8.21 20.87 1.16
CA GLN A 28 9.48 20.57 0.50
C GLN A 28 10.18 21.83 -0.04
N LEU A 29 9.44 22.72 -0.71
CA LEU A 29 9.97 23.96 -1.31
C LEU A 29 10.61 24.89 -0.27
N TYR A 30 9.96 25.02 0.89
CA TYR A 30 10.42 25.90 1.96
C TYR A 30 11.22 25.16 3.06
N ALA A 31 11.61 23.90 2.80
CA ALA A 31 12.32 23.03 3.74
C ALA A 31 11.74 23.05 5.17
N THR A 32 10.42 22.99 5.25
CA THR A 32 9.67 23.13 6.51
C THR A 32 8.69 21.97 6.69
N SER A 33 8.14 21.83 7.90
CA SER A 33 7.17 20.79 8.22
C SER A 33 5.80 21.10 7.60
N LYS A 34 5.04 20.04 7.25
CA LYS A 34 3.65 20.17 6.77
C LYS A 34 2.77 20.91 7.79
N GLU A 35 3.05 20.72 9.07
CA GLU A 35 2.38 21.39 10.19
C GLU A 35 2.60 22.90 10.18
N GLU A 36 3.81 23.36 9.82
CA GLU A 36 4.12 24.79 9.77
C GLU A 36 3.45 25.45 8.56
N ILE A 37 3.42 24.77 7.41
CA ILE A 37 2.62 25.21 6.25
C ILE A 37 1.13 25.28 6.64
N CYS A 38 0.64 24.27 7.35
CA CYS A 38 -0.74 24.19 7.81
C CYS A 38 -1.11 25.35 8.75
N LYS A 39 -0.23 25.67 9.70
CA LYS A 39 -0.35 26.83 10.61
C LYS A 39 -0.37 28.16 9.86
N VAL A 40 0.42 28.30 8.80
CA VAL A 40 0.47 29.51 7.97
C VAL A 40 -0.80 29.69 7.14
N LEU A 41 -1.38 28.57 6.69
CA LEU A 41 -2.63 28.51 5.96
C LEU A 41 -3.86 28.66 6.87
N GLY A 42 -3.70 28.56 8.19
CA GLY A 42 -4.81 28.68 9.15
C GLY A 42 -5.82 27.53 9.05
N ILE A 43 -5.40 26.39 8.51
CA ILE A 43 -6.21 25.18 8.42
C ILE A 43 -5.77 24.22 9.53
N GLU A 44 -6.69 23.47 10.13
CA GLU A 44 -6.33 22.36 11.00
C GLU A 44 -5.73 21.23 10.17
N ALA A 45 -4.60 20.70 10.63
CA ALA A 45 -3.86 19.66 9.91
C ALA A 45 -4.78 18.48 9.63
N PRO A 46 -4.79 17.94 8.38
CA PRO A 46 -5.59 16.78 8.10
C PRO A 46 -5.11 15.64 9.01
N GLU A 47 -5.97 15.29 9.96
CA GLU A 47 -5.76 14.23 10.92
C GLU A 47 -5.22 13.00 10.17
N GLN A 48 -4.05 12.53 10.59
CA GLN A 48 -3.39 11.41 9.97
C GLN A 48 -4.29 10.18 10.16
N LYS A 49 -5.14 9.89 9.17
CA LYS A 49 -5.94 8.65 9.18
C LYS A 49 -4.95 7.51 9.39
N PRO A 50 -5.19 6.62 10.37
CA PRO A 50 -4.26 5.55 10.67
C PRO A 50 -3.98 4.80 9.39
N LYS A 51 -2.70 4.76 9.00
CA LYS A 51 -2.26 3.96 7.85
C LYS A 51 -2.76 2.55 8.13
N LYS A 52 -3.68 2.05 7.30
CA LYS A 52 -4.12 0.66 7.37
C LYS A 52 -2.84 -0.17 7.25
N THR A 53 -2.41 -0.77 8.35
CA THR A 53 -1.27 -1.69 8.35
C THR A 53 -1.72 -2.88 7.51
N LEU A 54 -1.32 -2.88 6.24
CA LEU A 54 -1.44 -4.07 5.42
C LEU A 54 -0.66 -5.14 6.16
N ARG A 55 -1.36 -6.15 6.68
CA ARG A 55 -0.76 -7.28 7.38
C ARG A 55 0.11 -7.99 6.34
N SER A 56 1.40 -7.69 6.35
CA SER A 56 2.37 -8.26 5.41
C SER A 56 2.74 -9.64 5.92
N TYR A 57 2.26 -10.67 5.24
CA TYR A 57 2.71 -12.03 5.48
C TYR A 57 4.12 -12.18 4.93
N GLU A 58 5.00 -12.78 5.72
CA GLU A 58 6.33 -13.18 5.28
C GLU A 58 6.24 -14.07 4.05
N GLN A 59 7.19 -13.91 3.14
CA GLN A 59 7.17 -14.62 1.87
C GLN A 59 7.20 -16.14 2.10
N ALA A 60 7.95 -16.61 3.09
CA ALA A 60 7.99 -18.00 3.52
C ALA A 60 6.59 -18.59 3.83
N VAL A 61 5.75 -17.85 4.57
CA VAL A 61 4.38 -18.30 4.90
C VAL A 61 3.53 -18.47 3.63
N LYS A 62 3.70 -17.57 2.65
CA LYS A 62 2.97 -17.67 1.37
C LYS A 62 3.43 -18.89 0.59
N ASP A 63 4.74 -19.13 0.55
CA ASP A 63 5.33 -20.26 -0.17
C ASP A 63 4.94 -21.60 0.48
N ASP A 64 4.91 -21.70 1.82
CA ASP A 64 4.43 -22.90 2.52
C ASP A 64 2.94 -23.18 2.28
N VAL A 65 2.10 -22.14 2.29
CA VAL A 65 0.66 -22.27 1.98
C VAL A 65 0.46 -22.74 0.54
N VAL A 66 1.19 -22.16 -0.40
CA VAL A 66 1.16 -22.57 -1.81
C VAL A 66 1.66 -24.01 -1.97
N LYS A 67 2.71 -24.38 -1.25
CA LYS A 67 3.29 -25.74 -1.27
C LYS A 67 2.31 -26.77 -0.71
N ALA A 68 1.62 -26.47 0.38
CA ALA A 68 0.60 -27.35 0.95
C ALA A 68 -0.55 -27.59 -0.05
N VAL A 69 -1.03 -26.54 -0.72
CA VAL A 69 -2.11 -26.68 -1.70
C VAL A 69 -1.65 -27.39 -2.99
N LEU A 70 -0.47 -27.06 -3.52
CA LEU A 70 -0.01 -27.56 -4.82
C LEU A 70 0.75 -28.89 -4.76
N LEU A 71 1.51 -29.16 -3.70
CA LEU A 71 2.28 -30.40 -3.55
C LEU A 71 1.59 -31.42 -2.64
N GLU A 72 1.00 -30.98 -1.52
CA GLU A 72 0.33 -31.90 -0.60
C GLU A 72 -1.13 -32.17 -1.00
N GLY A 73 -1.69 -31.37 -1.91
CA GLY A 73 -3.08 -31.49 -2.36
C GLY A 73 -4.10 -31.03 -1.32
N ALA A 74 -3.66 -30.26 -0.31
CA ALA A 74 -4.55 -29.72 0.72
C ALA A 74 -5.59 -28.78 0.11
N THR A 75 -6.80 -28.80 0.65
CA THR A 75 -7.81 -27.84 0.23
C THR A 75 -7.44 -26.43 0.68
N TYR A 76 -7.93 -25.41 -0.05
CA TYR A 76 -7.70 -24.01 0.31
C TYR A 76 -8.15 -23.67 1.74
N GLN A 77 -9.21 -24.34 2.22
CA GLN A 77 -9.70 -24.16 3.59
C GLN A 77 -8.75 -24.81 4.60
N GLU A 78 -8.28 -26.02 4.32
CA GLU A 78 -7.35 -26.72 5.21
C GLU A 78 -6.01 -25.98 5.32
N ALA A 79 -5.51 -25.42 4.22
CA ALA A 79 -4.34 -24.53 4.24
C ALA A 79 -4.61 -23.21 4.98
N ALA A 80 -5.82 -22.64 4.85
CA ALA A 80 -6.20 -21.45 5.59
C ALA A 80 -6.19 -21.69 7.11
N GLU A 81 -6.76 -22.82 7.56
CA GLU A 81 -6.82 -23.21 8.96
C GLU A 81 -5.42 -23.57 9.50
N ARG A 82 -4.62 -24.33 8.74
CA ARG A 82 -3.29 -24.78 9.15
C ARG A 82 -2.28 -23.64 9.33
N PHE A 83 -2.37 -22.61 8.49
CA PHE A 83 -1.43 -21.48 8.51
C PHE A 83 -2.05 -20.19 9.09
N GLY A 84 -3.31 -20.23 9.55
CA GLY A 84 -4.00 -19.07 10.13
C GLY A 84 -4.19 -17.91 9.15
N VAL A 85 -4.27 -18.19 7.85
CA VAL A 85 -4.36 -17.20 6.78
C VAL A 85 -5.77 -17.15 6.20
N PRO A 86 -6.28 -15.97 5.82
CA PRO A 86 -7.61 -15.87 5.21
C PRO A 86 -7.68 -16.64 3.89
N TYR A 87 -8.79 -17.34 3.65
CA TYR A 87 -9.05 -18.07 2.40
C TYR A 87 -8.77 -17.23 1.14
N GLY A 88 -9.19 -15.96 1.15
CA GLY A 88 -8.96 -15.05 0.02
C GLY A 88 -7.47 -14.82 -0.29
N ASN A 89 -6.61 -14.83 0.73
CA ASN A 89 -5.16 -14.73 0.56
C ASN A 89 -4.58 -16.03 0.00
N VAL A 90 -5.00 -17.19 0.53
CA VAL A 90 -4.61 -18.51 0.01
C VAL A 90 -4.93 -18.61 -1.48
N ASN A 91 -6.15 -18.28 -1.87
CA ASN A 91 -6.58 -18.32 -3.28
C ASN A 91 -5.75 -17.39 -4.18
N ALA A 92 -5.44 -16.18 -3.70
CA ALA A 92 -4.61 -15.23 -4.45
C ALA A 92 -3.16 -15.75 -4.61
N TRP A 93 -2.57 -16.33 -3.57
CA TRP A 93 -1.20 -16.84 -3.60
C TRP A 93 -1.07 -18.08 -4.48
N VAL A 94 -2.00 -19.03 -4.35
CA VAL A 94 -2.03 -20.25 -5.18
C VAL A 94 -2.23 -19.90 -6.65
N ASN A 95 -3.16 -19.00 -7.00
CA ASN A 95 -3.34 -18.56 -8.39
C ASN A 95 -2.08 -17.86 -8.95
N LYS A 96 -1.41 -17.04 -8.14
CA LYS A 96 -0.16 -16.40 -8.54
C LYS A 96 0.95 -17.44 -8.77
N ALA A 97 1.03 -18.46 -7.92
CA ALA A 97 1.98 -19.55 -8.08
C ALA A 97 1.68 -20.41 -9.31
N ARG A 98 0.41 -20.76 -9.57
CA ARG A 98 -0.01 -21.47 -10.79
C ARG A 98 0.29 -20.66 -12.04
N LYS A 99 0.04 -19.34 -12.04
CA LYS A 99 0.41 -18.47 -13.16
C LYS A 99 1.93 -18.45 -13.37
N LYS A 100 2.72 -18.35 -12.29
CA LYS A 100 4.18 -18.41 -12.38
C LYS A 100 4.68 -19.77 -12.86
N GLN A 101 4.06 -20.87 -12.44
CA GLN A 101 4.37 -22.21 -12.97
C GLN A 101 4.02 -22.33 -14.44
N ALA A 102 2.89 -21.77 -14.89
CA ALA A 102 2.54 -21.72 -16.31
C ALA A 102 3.48 -20.83 -17.15
N GLU A 103 4.09 -19.83 -16.52
CA GLU A 103 5.03 -18.90 -17.17
C GLU A 103 6.47 -19.46 -17.20
N PHE A 104 6.87 -20.28 -16.21
CA PHE A 104 8.20 -20.90 -16.12
C PHE A 104 8.25 -22.35 -16.65
N GLY A 105 7.14 -23.07 -16.66
CA GLY A 105 6.97 -24.38 -17.30
C GLY A 105 6.41 -24.20 -18.70
N VAL A 106 7.29 -24.20 -19.69
CA VAL A 106 6.94 -24.11 -21.12
C VAL A 106 5.90 -25.17 -21.51
N ALA A 107 4.90 -24.77 -22.31
CA ALA A 107 4.05 -25.63 -23.13
C ALA A 107 3.01 -26.55 -22.45
N ALA A 108 1.80 -26.36 -22.96
CA ALA A 108 0.70 -27.30 -23.19
C ALA A 108 -0.34 -27.57 -22.05
N PRO A 109 -1.65 -27.44 -22.37
CA PRO A 109 -2.82 -27.73 -21.52
C PRO A 109 -3.34 -29.18 -21.79
N PRO A 110 -4.60 -29.56 -21.50
CA PRO A 110 -5.44 -29.56 -20.29
C PRO A 110 -5.78 -31.04 -19.91
N PRO A 111 -6.94 -31.35 -19.29
CA PRO A 111 -8.10 -31.77 -20.09
C PRO A 111 -9.32 -30.83 -20.03
#